data_AF-A0A6I2KXZ1-F1
#
_entry.id   AF-A0A6I2KXZ1-F1
#
_cell.length_a   1.000
_cell.length_b   1.000
_cell.length_c   1.000
_cell.angle_alpha   90.00
_cell.angle_beta   90.00
_cell.angle_gamma   90.00
#
_symmetry.space_group_name_H-M   'P 1'
#
loop_
_entity.id
_entity.type
_entity.pdbx_description
1 polymer ?
#
loop_
_entity_poly.entity_id
_entity_poly.type
_entity_poly.pdbx_seq_one_letter_code
_entity_poly.pdbx_strand_id
1 'polypeptide(L)'
;MNSYVFAGSNNPIMTVYASLEAMTESGEEYFHVVLENDDELRILMSLLGVERLPMTMLSSNEDFTSVFDYSAYPLPELSKDEFDAFYDEWLRRSGRETSMDEYGQLIFLQGRASSWNKMANRFVLCETHPY
;
A
#
# COMPACT_ATOMS: atom_id res chain seq x y z
N MET A 1 13.66 0.50 7.34
CA MET A 1 12.27 0.98 7.34
C MET A 1 12.04 2.08 6.32
N ASN A 2 11.14 1.83 5.37
CA ASN A 2 10.62 2.73 4.37
C ASN A 2 9.13 2.97 4.63
N SER A 3 8.64 4.15 4.26
CA SER A 3 7.22 4.50 4.31
C SER A 3 6.59 4.27 2.94
N TYR A 4 5.57 3.41 2.90
CA TYR A 4 4.82 3.10 1.70
C TYR A 4 3.42 3.70 1.80
N VAL A 5 3.07 4.56 0.86
CA VAL A 5 1.77 5.23 0.79
C VAL A 5 0.87 4.44 -0.14
N PHE A 6 -0.07 3.70 0.44
CA PHE A 6 -1.12 3.03 -0.29
C PHE A 6 -2.23 4.02 -0.58
N ALA A 7 -2.69 4.10 -1.83
CA ALA A 7 -3.80 4.95 -2.17
C ALA A 7 -4.63 4.39 -3.32
N GLY A 8 -5.89 4.80 -3.34
CA GLY A 8 -6.77 4.63 -4.48
C GLY A 8 -7.16 6.00 -5.03
N SER A 9 -7.36 6.09 -6.34
CA SER A 9 -7.74 7.32 -7.01
C SER A 9 -8.63 7.08 -8.24
N ASN A 10 -9.52 8.03 -8.48
CA ASN A 10 -10.26 8.13 -9.75
C ASN A 10 -9.64 9.15 -10.72
N ASN A 11 -8.62 9.89 -10.27
CA ASN A 11 -7.90 10.86 -11.07
C ASN A 11 -6.79 10.19 -11.91
N PRO A 12 -6.29 10.86 -12.96
CA PRO A 12 -5.16 10.36 -13.73
C PRO A 12 -3.93 10.14 -12.84
N ILE A 13 -3.37 8.93 -12.91
CA ILE A 13 -2.17 8.46 -12.18
C ILE A 13 -1.07 9.52 -12.06
N MET A 14 -0.76 10.25 -13.14
CA MET A 14 0.31 11.25 -13.15
C MET A 14 0.08 12.42 -12.18
N THR A 15 -1.18 12.79 -11.95
CA THR A 15 -1.53 13.85 -10.99
C THR A 15 -1.35 13.36 -9.55
N VAL A 16 -1.56 12.06 -9.33
CA VAL A 16 -1.55 11.47 -8.01
C VAL A 16 -0.13 11.25 -7.50
N TYR A 17 0.83 10.97 -8.39
CA TYR A 17 2.24 10.80 -8.03
C TYR A 17 3.01 12.12 -8.14
N ALA A 18 2.36 13.27 -7.99
CA ALA A 18 3.00 14.58 -8.07
C ALA A 18 3.62 15.00 -6.73
N SER A 19 2.89 14.87 -5.62
CA SER A 19 3.33 15.12 -4.25
C SER A 19 2.26 14.65 -3.25
N LEU A 20 2.63 14.51 -1.97
CA LEU A 20 1.64 14.26 -0.89
C LEU A 20 0.65 15.43 -0.77
N GLU A 21 1.12 16.66 -0.95
CA GLU A 21 0.28 17.86 -0.96
C GLU A 21 -0.77 17.79 -2.08
N ALA A 22 -0.36 17.42 -3.29
CA ALA A 22 -1.28 17.27 -4.42
C ALA A 22 -2.35 16.19 -4.16
N MET A 23 -1.97 15.06 -3.57
CA MET A 23 -2.91 14.00 -3.18
C MET A 23 -3.94 14.50 -2.14
N THR A 24 -3.48 15.31 -1.19
CA THR A 24 -4.34 15.90 -0.16
C THR A 24 -5.31 16.92 -0.78
N GLU A 25 -4.83 17.78 -1.68
CA GLU A 25 -5.64 18.77 -2.39
C GLU A 25 -6.68 18.13 -3.32
N SER A 26 -6.34 17.02 -3.98
CA SER A 26 -7.29 16.26 -4.80
C SER A 26 -8.22 15.36 -4.01
N GLY A 27 -8.05 15.29 -2.68
CA GLY A 27 -8.90 14.53 -1.77
C GLY A 27 -8.75 13.02 -1.90
N GLU A 28 -7.55 12.54 -2.27
CA GLU A 28 -7.29 11.12 -2.40
C GLU A 28 -7.29 10.44 -1.03
N GLU A 29 -7.88 9.24 -0.96
CA GLU A 29 -7.77 8.40 0.22
C GLU A 29 -6.45 7.64 0.18
N TYR A 30 -5.52 8.01 1.07
CA TYR A 30 -4.24 7.34 1.23
C TYR A 30 -4.00 6.88 2.66
N PHE A 31 -3.08 5.92 2.82
CA PHE A 31 -2.68 5.37 4.11
C PHE A 31 -1.21 4.94 4.08
N HIS A 32 -0.48 5.24 5.15
CA HIS A 32 0.93 4.88 5.28
C HIS A 32 1.08 3.51 5.92
N VAL A 33 1.97 2.69 5.35
CA VAL A 33 2.40 1.42 5.91
C VAL A 33 3.92 1.43 6.00
N VAL A 34 4.45 1.16 7.19
CA VAL A 34 5.90 1.11 7.41
C VAL A 34 6.39 -0.31 7.21
N LEU A 35 7.27 -0.52 6.23
CA LEU A 35 7.87 -1.82 5.92
C LEU A 35 9.38 -1.68 5.92
N GLU A 36 10.12 -2.78 6.04
CA GLU A 36 11.58 -2.72 6.07
C GLU A 36 12.18 -2.38 4.70
N ASN A 37 11.58 -2.91 3.63
CA ASN A 37 12.06 -2.80 2.25
C ASN A 37 10.99 -3.27 1.24
N ASP A 38 11.34 -3.22 -0.06
CA ASP A 38 10.43 -3.63 -1.14
C ASP A 38 10.09 -5.12 -1.13
N ASP A 39 10.92 -5.98 -0.54
CA ASP A 39 10.62 -7.41 -0.46
C ASP A 39 9.48 -7.69 0.53
N GLU A 40 9.46 -6.96 1.65
CA GLU A 40 8.30 -6.96 2.54
C GLU A 40 7.04 -6.43 1.85
N LEU A 41 7.14 -5.38 1.04
CA LEU A 41 6.01 -4.90 0.22
C LEU A 41 5.52 -6.02 -0.72
N ARG A 42 6.42 -6.71 -1.40
CA ARG A 42 6.06 -7.82 -2.31
C ARG A 42 5.40 -8.98 -1.58
N ILE A 43 5.87 -9.32 -0.37
CA ILE A 43 5.24 -10.35 0.46
C ILE A 43 3.82 -9.93 0.84
N LEU A 44 3.65 -8.70 1.34
CA LEU A 44 2.35 -8.15 1.72
C LEU A 44 1.37 -8.19 0.55
N MET A 45 1.79 -7.66 -0.61
CA MET A 45 0.98 -7.61 -1.81
C MET A 45 0.64 -9.01 -2.35
N SER A 46 1.58 -9.95 -2.30
CA SER A 46 1.34 -11.35 -2.65
C SER A 46 0.29 -12.01 -1.74
N LEU A 47 0.30 -11.74 -0.44
CA LEU A 47 -0.70 -12.26 0.50
C LEU A 47 -2.08 -11.64 0.27
N LEU A 48 -2.12 -10.41 -0.23
CA LEU A 48 -3.33 -9.73 -0.67
C LEU A 48 -3.78 -10.13 -2.09
N GLY A 49 -3.21 -11.20 -2.66
CA GLY A 49 -3.61 -11.72 -3.98
C GLY A 49 -3.09 -10.92 -5.18
N VAL A 50 -2.16 -9.99 -4.97
CA VAL A 50 -1.51 -9.22 -6.04
C VAL A 50 -0.30 -10.01 -6.54
N GLU A 51 -0.50 -10.76 -7.62
CA GLU A 51 0.54 -11.62 -8.20
C GLU A 51 1.65 -10.85 -8.91
N ARG A 52 1.32 -9.68 -9.47
CA ARG A 52 2.26 -8.82 -10.18
C ARG A 52 2.13 -7.40 -9.69
N LEU A 53 3.27 -6.84 -9.30
CA LEU A 53 3.37 -5.49 -8.80
C LEU A 53 4.37 -4.71 -9.66
N PRO A 54 3.96 -4.24 -10.86
CA PRO A 54 4.82 -3.45 -11.74
C PRO A 54 5.27 -2.17 -11.04
N MET A 55 6.57 -1.91 -11.09
CA MET A 55 7.22 -0.75 -10.48
C MET A 55 7.68 0.23 -11.55
N THR A 56 7.44 1.52 -11.33
CA THR A 56 8.00 2.62 -12.12
C THR A 56 8.82 3.54 -11.20
N MET A 57 10.05 3.87 -11.59
CA MET A 57 10.88 4.84 -10.87
C MET A 57 10.43 6.27 -11.18
N LEU A 58 10.38 7.12 -10.15
CA LEU A 58 9.98 8.52 -10.25
C LEU A 58 11.23 9.42 -10.14
N SER A 59 11.98 9.55 -11.23
CA SER A 59 13.30 10.21 -11.23
C SER A 59 13.28 11.74 -11.02
N SER A 60 12.10 12.36 -10.94
CA SER A 60 11.95 13.82 -10.83
C SER A 60 10.88 14.22 -9.80
N ASN A 61 10.56 13.32 -8.87
CA ASN A 61 9.64 13.57 -7.78
C ASN A 61 10.42 13.77 -6.46
N GLU A 62 10.05 14.77 -5.66
CA GLU A 62 10.72 15.08 -4.40
C GLU A 62 10.22 14.20 -3.24
N ASP A 63 8.92 13.88 -3.22
CA ASP A 63 8.27 13.14 -2.15
C ASP A 63 8.38 11.62 -2.32
N PHE A 64 8.47 11.13 -3.56
CA PHE A 64 8.39 9.71 -3.89
C PHE A 64 9.52 9.24 -4.81
N THR A 65 10.07 8.06 -4.53
CA THR A 65 11.14 7.44 -5.32
C THR A 65 10.60 6.51 -6.40
N SER A 66 9.48 5.85 -6.13
CA SER A 66 8.89 4.84 -6.99
C SER A 66 7.40 4.71 -6.77
N VAL A 67 6.74 4.14 -7.76
CA VAL A 67 5.33 3.77 -7.70
C VAL A 67 5.10 2.34 -8.16
N PHE A 68 4.25 1.65 -7.44
CA PHE A 68 3.82 0.30 -7.70
C PHE A 68 2.33 0.29 -8.04
N ASP A 69 1.96 -0.12 -9.25
CA ASP A 69 0.57 -0.14 -9.69
C ASP A 69 -0.05 -1.53 -9.49
N TYR A 70 -1.14 -1.60 -8.72
CA TYR A 70 -1.91 -2.83 -8.53
C TYR A 70 -3.38 -2.66 -8.94
N SER A 71 -3.70 -1.69 -9.78
CA SER A 71 -5.06 -1.39 -10.28
C SER A 71 -5.72 -2.58 -11.00
N ALA A 72 -4.93 -3.55 -11.48
CA ALA A 72 -5.43 -4.79 -12.08
C ALA A 72 -5.96 -5.80 -11.05
N TYR A 73 -5.64 -5.61 -9.76
CA TYR A 73 -5.94 -6.56 -8.69
C TYR A 73 -6.82 -5.88 -7.63
N PRO A 74 -8.05 -6.36 -7.39
CA PRO A 74 -8.82 -5.94 -6.23
C PRO A 74 -8.23 -6.60 -4.97
N LEU A 75 -8.18 -5.86 -3.86
CA LEU A 75 -7.76 -6.40 -2.58
C LEU A 75 -8.88 -7.26 -1.98
N PRO A 76 -8.56 -8.34 -1.25
CA PRO A 76 -9.59 -9.16 -0.60
C PRO A 76 -10.24 -8.41 0.56
N GLU A 77 -11.57 -8.51 0.65
CA GLU A 77 -12.34 -8.00 1.79
C GLU A 77 -12.45 -9.09 2.87
N LEU A 78 -11.35 -9.30 3.59
CA LEU A 78 -11.24 -10.31 4.65
C LEU A 78 -12.21 -10.07 5.82
N SER A 79 -12.85 -11.13 6.30
CA SER A 79 -13.46 -11.15 7.64
C SER A 79 -12.39 -11.11 8.74
N LYS A 80 -12.81 -10.97 9.99
CA LYS A 80 -11.87 -10.96 11.13
C LYS A 80 -11.01 -12.23 11.19
N ASP A 81 -11.64 -13.41 11.09
CA ASP A 81 -10.94 -14.68 11.18
C ASP A 81 -9.97 -14.87 10.00
N GLU A 82 -10.35 -14.41 8.80
CA GLU A 82 -9.48 -14.42 7.62
C GLU A 82 -8.33 -13.42 7.76
N PHE A 83 -8.56 -12.26 8.37
CA PHE A 83 -7.51 -11.28 8.65
C PHE A 83 -6.50 -11.82 9.68
N ASP A 84 -6.96 -12.45 10.75
CA ASP A 84 -6.08 -13.03 11.77
C ASP A 84 -5.19 -14.12 11.11
N ALA A 85 -5.75 -14.96 10.26
CA ALA A 85 -4.98 -15.96 9.49
C ALA A 85 -3.99 -15.30 8.49
N PHE A 86 -4.39 -14.22 7.83
CA PHE A 86 -3.51 -13.42 6.99
C PHE A 86 -2.34 -12.83 7.77
N TYR A 87 -2.59 -12.30 8.98
CA TYR A 87 -1.56 -11.67 9.81
C TYR A 87 -0.55 -12.69 10.32
N ASP A 88 -1.01 -13.87 10.74
CA ASP A 88 -0.13 -14.98 11.12
C ASP A 88 0.80 -15.40 9.97
N GLU A 89 0.26 -15.49 8.75
CA GLU A 89 1.04 -15.82 7.56
C GLU A 89 2.00 -14.68 7.17
N TRP A 90 1.58 -13.43 7.34
CA TRP A 90 2.43 -12.26 7.16
C TRP A 90 3.67 -12.31 8.08
N LEU A 91 3.48 -12.53 9.39
CA LEU A 91 4.59 -12.67 10.34
C LEU A 91 5.52 -13.82 9.95
N ARG A 92 4.95 -14.96 9.54
CA ARG A 92 5.73 -16.14 9.13
C ARG A 92 6.59 -15.88 7.88
N ARG A 93 6.07 -15.14 6.90
CA ARG A 93 6.78 -14.89 5.63
C ARG A 93 7.76 -13.72 5.71
N SER A 94 7.41 -12.68 6.46
CA SER A 94 8.27 -11.51 6.67
C SER A 94 9.38 -11.78 7.69
N GLY A 95 9.17 -12.73 8.60
CA GLY A 95 10.08 -13.00 9.73
C GLY A 95 9.99 -11.96 10.83
N ARG A 96 8.95 -11.11 10.81
CA ARG A 96 8.74 -10.05 11.79
C ARG A 96 8.17 -10.60 13.09
N GLU A 97 8.41 -9.87 14.17
CA GLU A 97 7.76 -10.13 15.44
C GLU A 97 6.39 -9.46 15.50
N THR A 98 5.45 -10.07 16.23
CA THR A 98 4.12 -9.50 16.42
C THR A 98 4.19 -8.13 17.09
N SER A 99 3.46 -7.15 16.56
CA SER A 99 3.34 -5.81 17.14
C SER A 99 1.91 -5.29 16.98
N MET A 100 1.36 -4.68 18.04
CA MET A 100 0.03 -4.08 18.00
C MET A 100 -0.06 -2.93 16.99
N ASP A 101 1.03 -2.17 16.83
CA ASP A 101 1.07 -1.04 15.89
C ASP A 101 0.99 -1.54 14.45
N GLU A 102 1.69 -2.62 14.13
CA GLU A 102 1.66 -3.23 12.80
C GLU A 102 0.34 -3.93 12.52
N TYR A 103 -0.17 -4.71 13.47
CA TYR A 103 -1.50 -5.31 13.37
C TYR A 103 -2.54 -4.21 13.08
N GLY A 104 -2.45 -3.09 13.80
CA GLY A 104 -3.24 -1.88 13.58
C GLY A 104 -3.12 -1.34 12.15
N GLN A 105 -1.90 -1.13 11.65
CA GLN A 105 -1.69 -0.64 10.29
C GLN A 105 -2.31 -1.57 9.23
N LEU A 106 -2.10 -2.88 9.35
CA LEU A 106 -2.59 -3.85 8.38
C LEU A 106 -4.11 -4.04 8.45
N ILE A 107 -4.73 -3.98 9.63
CA ILE A 107 -6.20 -4.04 9.73
C ILE A 107 -6.83 -2.76 9.15
N PHE A 108 -6.19 -1.59 9.35
CA PHE A 108 -6.65 -0.35 8.72
C PHE A 108 -6.53 -0.42 7.19
N LEU A 109 -5.43 -0.97 6.67
CA LEU A 109 -5.25 -1.21 5.24
C LEU A 109 -6.35 -2.11 4.68
N GLN A 110 -6.65 -3.24 5.35
CA GLN A 110 -7.74 -4.13 4.97
C GLN A 110 -9.09 -3.39 4.96
N GLY A 111 -9.33 -2.53 5.96
CA GLY A 111 -10.56 -1.75 6.05
C GLY A 111 -10.79 -0.80 4.86
N ARG A 112 -9.74 -0.44 4.12
CA ARG A 112 -9.82 0.38 2.90
C ARG A 112 -10.09 -0.42 1.63
N ALA A 113 -9.98 -1.76 1.66
CA ALA A 113 -10.14 -2.60 0.48
C ALA A 113 -11.47 -2.30 -0.25
N SER A 114 -12.58 -2.22 0.50
CA SER A 114 -13.91 -1.98 -0.09
C SER A 114 -14.08 -0.62 -0.78
N SER A 115 -13.39 0.44 -0.32
CA SER A 115 -13.43 1.76 -0.96
C SER A 115 -12.49 1.80 -2.17
N TRP A 116 -11.25 1.34 -2.02
CA TRP A 116 -10.26 1.33 -3.09
C TRP A 116 -10.60 0.39 -4.24
N ASN A 117 -11.26 -0.75 -3.99
CA ASN A 117 -11.72 -1.67 -5.04
C ASN A 117 -12.73 -1.03 -6.00
N LYS A 118 -13.39 0.06 -5.60
CA LYS A 118 -14.32 0.83 -6.44
C LYS A 118 -13.63 1.94 -7.24
N MET A 119 -12.36 2.21 -6.96
CA MET A 119 -11.59 3.26 -7.62
C MET A 119 -10.94 2.75 -8.91
N ALA A 120 -10.77 3.66 -9.87
CA ALA A 120 -10.17 3.34 -11.17
C ALA A 120 -8.70 2.92 -11.05
N ASN A 121 -7.95 3.57 -10.16
CA ASN A 121 -6.53 3.36 -9.96
C ASN A 121 -6.23 3.00 -8.50
N ARG A 122 -5.27 2.12 -8.28
CA ARG A 122 -4.75 1.71 -6.97
C ARG A 122 -3.25 1.49 -7.07
N PHE A 123 -2.51 2.11 -6.16
CA PHE A 123 -1.06 2.11 -6.22
C PHE A 123 -0.43 2.27 -4.84
N VAL A 124 0.86 1.97 -4.78
CA VAL A 124 1.71 2.16 -3.61
C VAL A 124 2.87 3.05 -4.01
N LEU A 125 3.07 4.16 -3.31
CA LEU A 125 4.20 5.06 -3.50
C LEU A 125 5.24 4.80 -2.42
N CYS A 126 6.53 4.79 -2.79
CA CYS A 126 7.62 4.71 -1.81
C CYS A 126 8.16 6.11 -1.54
N GLU A 127 8.06 6.58 -0.29
CA GLU A 127 8.55 7.91 0.09
C GLU A 127 10.08 8.02 -0.01
N THR A 128 10.57 9.19 -0.43
CA THR A 128 12.00 9.50 -0.50
C THR A 128 12.61 9.71 0.90
N HIS A 129 11.83 10.25 1.83
CA HIS A 129 12.26 10.56 3.19
C HIS A 129 11.16 10.19 4.20
N PRO A 130 11.17 8.96 4.76
CA PRO A 130 10.22 8.59 5.81
C PRO A 130 10.45 9.46 7.06
N TYR A 131 9.36 9.98 7.63
CA TYR A 131 9.36 10.83 8.84
C TYR A 131 9.83 10.10 10.11
#